data_AF-A0A517SI97-F1
#
_entry.id   AF-A0A517SI97-F1
#
_cell.length_a   1.000
_cell.length_b   1.000
_cell.length_c   1.000
_cell.angle_alpha   90.00
_cell.angle_beta   90.00
_cell.angle_gamma   90.00
#
_symmetry.space_group_name_H-M   'P 1'
#
loop_
_entity.id
_entity.type
_entity.pdbx_description
1 polymer ?
#
loop_
_entity_poly.entity_id
_entity_poly.type
_entity_poly.pdbx_seq_one_letter_code
_entity_poly.pdbx_strand_id
1 'polypeptide(L)'
;MLRRMARAITRSSSLAASAKLNAEMALPTAMGQEWCGRRTWSQHGEDEVLMRELSPWFKNGYYVDVGANHPARLSNTFRLYANGMSGVLVEPTDRLCAMHLRYRPRDIVLNTAIGPRDGLAKFYELASHQFSTFSKEDADMRIAGGIPLTRIAYKPIFTLRTILSECIPENREQFALLSVDAEGWDEEILKSNDWDRFRPVLTVVEANTSDVDQRIESLMGSAGYARIATCGVNGIFKDTRR
;
A
#
# COMPACT_ATOMS: atom_id res chain seq x y z
N MET A 1 -13.88 9.04 12.24
CA MET A 1 -14.13 7.65 12.76
C MET A 1 -12.89 6.77 12.59
N LEU A 2 -12.17 6.94 11.48
CA LEU A 2 -10.97 6.19 11.11
C LEU A 2 -9.80 6.30 12.11
N ARG A 3 -9.54 7.49 12.66
CA ARG A 3 -8.52 7.66 13.73
C ARG A 3 -8.80 6.83 14.99
N ARG A 4 -10.08 6.51 15.27
CA ARG A 4 -10.45 5.62 16.39
C ARG A 4 -10.24 4.14 16.02
N MET A 5 -10.45 3.77 14.76
CA MET A 5 -10.16 2.42 14.26
C MET A 5 -8.65 2.12 14.35
N ALA A 6 -7.80 3.06 13.94
CA ALA A 6 -6.34 2.94 14.10
C ALA A 6 -5.93 2.68 15.57
N ARG A 7 -6.58 3.36 16.52
CA ARG A 7 -6.34 3.21 17.97
C ARG A 7 -6.92 1.91 18.57
N ALA A 8 -7.93 1.31 17.92
CA ALA A 8 -8.54 0.06 18.38
C ALA A 8 -7.65 -1.15 18.05
N ILE A 9 -7.02 -1.16 16.87
CA ILE A 9 -6.08 -2.20 16.45
C ILE A 9 -4.87 -2.24 17.40
N THR A 10 -4.41 -1.07 17.88
CA THR A 10 -3.30 -0.98 18.85
C THR A 10 -3.61 -1.62 20.21
N ARG A 11 -4.90 -1.76 20.58
CA ARG A 11 -5.32 -2.33 21.87
C ARG A 11 -5.61 -3.84 21.81
N SER A 12 -5.88 -4.41 20.63
CA SER A 12 -6.27 -5.83 20.48
C SER A 12 -5.11 -6.77 20.13
N SER A 13 -3.89 -6.28 19.95
CA SER A 13 -2.75 -7.05 19.41
C SER A 13 -2.03 -7.97 20.43
N SER A 14 -2.64 -8.27 21.58
CA SER A 14 -2.10 -9.24 22.55
C SER A 14 -2.43 -10.69 22.16
N LEU A 15 -2.00 -11.16 21.00
CA LEU A 15 -2.14 -12.57 20.59
C LEU A 15 -0.76 -13.22 20.54
N ALA A 16 -0.55 -14.18 21.43
CA ALA A 16 0.64 -15.03 21.45
C ALA A 16 0.68 -15.88 20.18
N ALA A 17 1.61 -15.56 19.29
CA ALA A 17 1.84 -16.21 18.01
C ALA A 17 2.67 -17.50 18.17
N SER A 18 2.31 -18.58 17.46
CA SER A 18 3.05 -19.85 17.45
C SER A 18 4.44 -19.70 16.81
N ALA A 19 5.37 -20.63 17.06
CA ALA A 19 6.76 -20.57 16.54
C ALA A 19 6.84 -20.47 15.01
N LYS A 20 5.92 -21.13 14.28
CA LYS A 20 5.81 -21.05 12.81
C LYS A 20 5.32 -19.67 12.36
N LEU A 21 4.36 -19.09 13.10
CA LEU A 21 3.87 -17.74 12.90
C LEU A 21 4.98 -16.70 13.14
N ASN A 22 5.81 -16.92 14.18
CA ASN A 22 6.95 -16.05 14.52
C ASN A 22 8.06 -16.06 13.46
N ALA A 23 8.29 -17.18 12.77
CA ALA A 23 9.29 -17.28 11.69
C ALA A 23 8.84 -16.53 10.42
N GLU A 24 7.56 -16.65 10.04
CA GLU A 24 6.96 -15.86 8.96
C GLU A 24 6.81 -14.37 9.32
N MET A 25 6.67 -14.06 10.61
CA MET A 25 6.53 -12.70 11.13
C MET A 25 7.87 -12.02 11.40
N ALA A 26 9.00 -12.70 11.34
CA ALA A 26 10.29 -12.08 11.57
C ALA A 26 10.56 -11.05 10.46
N LEU A 27 10.86 -9.80 10.84
CA LEU A 27 11.46 -8.88 9.89
C LEU A 27 12.73 -9.54 9.35
N PRO A 28 12.95 -9.54 8.03
CA PRO A 28 14.27 -9.80 7.52
C PRO A 28 15.14 -8.64 7.99
N THR A 29 15.84 -8.80 9.11
CA THR A 29 16.88 -7.88 9.55
C THR A 29 18.03 -7.79 8.53
N ALA A 30 18.02 -8.62 7.48
CA ALA A 30 19.08 -8.71 6.48
C ALA A 30 18.68 -9.09 5.04
N MET A 31 17.39 -9.13 4.64
CA MET A 31 17.01 -9.55 3.26
C MET A 31 16.39 -8.40 2.44
N GLY A 32 17.13 -7.31 2.26
CA GLY A 32 16.93 -6.52 1.04
C GLY A 32 17.50 -7.33 -0.13
N GLN A 33 16.81 -7.36 -1.27
CA GLN A 33 17.38 -7.95 -2.49
C GLN A 33 18.41 -6.99 -3.07
N GLU A 34 19.45 -7.50 -3.72
CA GLU A 34 20.37 -6.65 -4.47
C GLU A 34 19.77 -6.32 -5.84
N TRP A 35 19.62 -5.03 -6.11
CA TRP A 35 19.23 -4.51 -7.42
C TRP A 35 20.30 -3.50 -7.86
N CYS A 36 21.02 -3.83 -8.94
CA CYS A 36 22.17 -3.05 -9.43
C CYS A 36 23.18 -2.66 -8.32
N GLY A 37 23.46 -3.59 -7.38
CA GLY A 37 24.41 -3.38 -6.28
C GLY A 37 23.89 -2.55 -5.09
N ARG A 38 22.59 -2.23 -5.06
CA ARG A 38 21.93 -1.55 -3.93
C ARG A 38 20.85 -2.44 -3.32
N ARG A 39 20.59 -2.28 -2.02
CA ARG A 39 19.55 -3.05 -1.33
C ARG A 39 18.17 -2.43 -1.59
N THR A 40 17.30 -3.20 -2.21
CA THR A 40 15.87 -2.92 -2.39
C THR A 40 15.01 -3.83 -1.54
N TRP A 41 13.87 -3.30 -1.09
CA TRP A 41 12.82 -4.00 -0.37
C TRP A 41 11.54 -4.08 -1.20
N SER A 42 11.44 -3.35 -2.31
CA SER A 42 10.33 -3.41 -3.24
C SER A 42 10.48 -4.58 -4.23
N GLN A 43 9.44 -4.83 -5.03
CA GLN A 43 9.36 -6.01 -5.90
C GLN A 43 10.30 -5.90 -7.11
N HIS A 44 10.39 -4.71 -7.72
CA HIS A 44 11.13 -4.46 -8.95
C HIS A 44 12.09 -3.27 -8.86
N GLY A 45 12.47 -2.84 -7.65
CA GLY A 45 13.40 -1.72 -7.44
C GLY A 45 12.75 -0.33 -7.48
N GLU A 46 11.42 -0.24 -7.41
CA GLU A 46 10.64 1.00 -7.25
C GLU A 46 11.27 1.91 -6.19
N ASP A 47 11.64 1.33 -5.04
CA ASP A 47 12.15 2.07 -3.91
C ASP A 47 13.50 2.77 -4.19
N GLU A 48 14.27 2.38 -5.21
CA GLU A 48 15.45 3.12 -5.67
C GLU A 48 15.07 4.46 -6.30
N VAL A 49 14.03 4.47 -7.13
CA VAL A 49 13.49 5.70 -7.73
C VAL A 49 12.91 6.58 -6.64
N LEU A 50 12.12 5.99 -5.73
CA LEU A 50 11.50 6.71 -4.63
C LEU A 50 12.54 7.36 -3.70
N MET A 51 13.60 6.63 -3.35
CA MET A 51 14.67 7.16 -2.50
C MET A 51 15.38 8.36 -3.13
N ARG A 52 15.59 8.35 -4.45
CA ARG A 52 16.19 9.49 -5.16
C ARG A 52 15.26 10.69 -5.16
N GLU A 53 14.04 10.52 -5.63
CA GLU A 53 13.08 11.61 -5.87
C GLU A 53 12.51 12.20 -4.58
N LEU A 54 12.36 11.40 -3.52
CA LEU A 54 11.72 11.83 -2.26
C LEU A 54 12.71 12.17 -1.15
N SER A 55 14.02 12.11 -1.40
CA SER A 55 15.05 12.50 -0.43
C SER A 55 14.84 13.87 0.22
N PRO A 56 14.33 14.92 -0.46
CA PRO A 56 14.04 16.21 0.18
C PRO A 56 12.93 16.14 1.25
N TRP A 57 12.11 15.09 1.23
CA TRP A 57 10.90 14.96 2.05
C TRP A 57 11.03 13.93 3.18
N PHE A 58 12.18 13.29 3.37
CA PHE A 58 12.36 12.24 4.39
C PHE A 58 12.00 12.66 5.82
N LYS A 59 12.04 13.95 6.14
CA LYS A 59 11.71 14.47 7.48
C LYS A 59 10.38 15.23 7.55
N ASN A 60 9.86 15.68 6.41
CA ASN A 60 8.74 16.63 6.34
C ASN A 60 7.64 16.19 5.36
N GLY A 61 7.68 14.94 4.93
CA GLY A 61 6.67 14.35 4.08
C GLY A 61 6.16 13.03 4.64
N TYR A 62 5.04 12.59 4.09
CA TYR A 62 4.40 11.33 4.45
C TYR A 62 4.00 10.56 3.19
N TYR A 63 3.80 9.26 3.35
CA TYR A 63 3.25 8.40 2.33
C TYR A 63 1.89 7.83 2.73
N VAL A 64 1.15 7.40 1.73
CA VAL A 64 -0.01 6.52 1.87
C VAL A 64 0.27 5.27 1.07
N ASP A 65 0.22 4.11 1.73
CA ASP A 65 0.51 2.80 1.13
C ASP A 65 -0.77 1.95 1.15
N VAL A 66 -1.37 1.79 -0.02
CA VAL A 66 -2.62 1.04 -0.23
C VAL A 66 -2.29 -0.36 -0.69
N GLY A 67 -2.67 -1.35 0.11
CA GLY A 67 -2.18 -2.72 -0.06
C GLY A 67 -0.79 -2.90 0.54
N ALA A 68 -0.56 -2.31 1.72
CA ALA A 68 0.78 -2.25 2.34
C ALA A 68 1.42 -3.63 2.62
N ASN A 69 0.60 -4.68 2.67
CA ASN A 69 1.03 -6.07 2.69
C ASN A 69 2.08 -6.35 3.78
N HIS A 70 3.18 -7.05 3.48
CA HIS A 70 4.21 -7.36 4.45
C HIS A 70 5.06 -6.09 4.78
N PRO A 71 5.37 -5.79 6.06
CA PRO A 71 6.05 -4.55 6.47
C PRO A 71 7.35 -4.17 5.75
N ALA A 72 8.14 -5.17 5.34
CA ALA A 72 9.42 -4.98 4.66
C ALA A 72 9.56 -5.70 3.31
N ARG A 73 9.02 -6.90 3.13
CA ARG A 73 9.18 -7.69 1.90
C ARG A 73 8.24 -7.16 0.82
N LEU A 74 8.77 -6.88 -0.37
CA LEU A 74 8.03 -6.31 -1.50
C LEU A 74 7.39 -4.96 -1.16
N SER A 75 7.95 -4.22 -0.19
CA SER A 75 7.39 -2.95 0.27
C SER A 75 8.07 -1.78 -0.40
N ASN A 76 7.29 -0.99 -1.15
CA ASN A 76 7.72 0.29 -1.72
C ASN A 76 8.10 1.32 -0.65
N THR A 77 7.53 1.21 0.56
CA THR A 77 7.61 2.26 1.58
C THR A 77 8.55 1.94 2.73
N PHE A 78 9.03 0.70 2.87
CA PHE A 78 9.88 0.31 4.01
C PHE A 78 11.20 1.08 4.07
N ARG A 79 11.87 1.32 2.93
CA ARG A 79 13.09 2.14 2.91
C ARG A 79 12.83 3.59 3.30
N LEU A 80 11.72 4.16 2.85
CA LEU A 80 11.31 5.51 3.25
C LEU A 80 11.08 5.58 4.76
N TYR A 81 10.38 4.58 5.30
CA TYR A 81 10.20 4.41 6.74
C TYR A 81 11.53 4.35 7.49
N ALA A 82 12.47 3.52 7.02
CA ALA A 82 13.80 3.37 7.62
C ALA A 82 14.61 4.69 7.61
N ASN A 83 14.36 5.59 6.66
CA ASN A 83 14.99 6.90 6.57
C ASN A 83 14.28 8.01 7.38
N GLY A 84 13.27 7.63 8.15
CA GLY A 84 12.60 8.49 9.13
C GLY A 84 11.27 9.06 8.65
N MET A 85 10.83 8.73 7.44
CA MET A 85 9.48 9.06 7.00
C MET A 85 8.48 8.17 7.76
N SER A 86 7.24 8.63 7.89
CA SER A 86 6.11 7.83 8.38
C SER A 86 4.87 8.16 7.59
N GLY A 87 3.90 7.26 7.58
CA GLY A 87 2.72 7.42 6.75
C GLY A 87 1.50 6.67 7.25
N VAL A 88 0.54 6.54 6.34
CA VAL A 88 -0.68 5.76 6.55
C VAL A 88 -0.59 4.48 5.74
N LEU A 89 -0.73 3.35 6.42
CA LEU A 89 -0.74 2.01 5.82
C LEU A 89 -2.17 1.50 5.80
N VAL A 90 -2.66 1.10 4.63
CA VAL A 90 -3.99 0.51 4.44
C VAL A 90 -3.82 -0.96 4.10
N GLU A 91 -4.24 -1.81 5.02
CA GLU A 91 -4.05 -3.26 4.92
C GLU A 91 -5.28 -4.00 5.47
N PRO A 92 -6.01 -4.79 4.67
CA PRO A 92 -7.20 -5.50 5.14
C PRO A 92 -6.90 -6.70 6.04
N THR A 93 -5.72 -7.32 5.96
CA THR A 93 -5.37 -8.56 6.67
C THR A 93 -4.97 -8.28 8.12
N ASP A 94 -5.69 -8.88 9.07
CA ASP A 94 -5.51 -8.62 10.51
C ASP A 94 -4.08 -8.92 10.98
N ARG A 95 -3.51 -10.04 10.51
CA ARG A 95 -2.15 -10.46 10.87
C ARG A 95 -1.10 -9.48 10.35
N LEU A 96 -1.25 -8.97 9.13
CA LEU A 96 -0.31 -8.01 8.55
C LEU A 96 -0.40 -6.66 9.25
N CYS A 97 -1.60 -6.20 9.64
CA CYS A 97 -1.74 -5.03 10.51
C CYS A 97 -1.00 -5.19 11.84
N ALA A 98 -1.12 -6.35 12.50
CA ALA A 98 -0.40 -6.62 13.73
C ALA A 98 1.13 -6.58 13.55
N MET A 99 1.63 -7.07 12.40
CA MET A 99 3.04 -6.96 12.05
C MET A 99 3.48 -5.51 11.84
N HIS A 100 2.71 -4.71 11.11
CA HIS A 100 2.99 -3.28 10.93
C HIS A 100 3.04 -2.53 12.25
N LEU A 101 2.10 -2.77 13.16
CA LEU A 101 2.13 -2.15 14.49
C LEU A 101 3.39 -2.50 15.29
N ARG A 102 3.89 -3.74 15.14
CA ARG A 102 5.11 -4.19 15.82
C ARG A 102 6.37 -3.59 15.22
N TYR A 103 6.44 -3.52 13.89
CA TYR A 103 7.69 -3.26 13.17
C TYR A 103 7.80 -1.86 12.57
N ARG A 104 6.66 -1.20 12.38
CA ARG A 104 6.53 0.15 11.84
C ARG A 104 5.71 1.05 12.78
N PRO A 105 6.08 1.16 14.08
CA PRO A 105 5.26 1.85 15.08
C PRO A 105 5.05 3.36 14.86
N ARG A 106 5.81 4.01 13.96
CA ARG A 106 5.54 5.41 13.58
C ARG A 106 4.40 5.54 12.57
N ASP A 107 4.05 4.45 11.87
CA ASP A 107 2.99 4.48 10.87
C ASP A 107 1.61 4.35 11.50
N ILE A 108 0.64 5.01 10.88
CA ILE A 108 -0.77 4.83 11.18
C ILE A 108 -1.26 3.62 10.38
N VAL A 109 -1.65 2.55 11.07
CA VAL A 109 -2.16 1.33 10.44
C VAL A 109 -3.68 1.33 10.42
N LEU A 110 -4.27 1.17 9.24
CA LEU A 110 -5.71 1.10 9.02
C LEU A 110 -6.07 -0.31 8.54
N ASN A 111 -6.80 -1.07 9.37
CA ASN A 111 -7.34 -2.38 8.99
C ASN A 111 -8.60 -2.21 8.14
N THR A 112 -8.39 -1.85 6.88
CA THR A 112 -9.43 -1.51 5.89
C THR A 112 -8.85 -1.69 4.50
N ALA A 113 -9.68 -1.58 3.48
CA ALA A 113 -9.23 -1.39 2.10
C ALA A 113 -9.69 -0.05 1.53
N ILE A 114 -9.12 0.31 0.37
CA ILE A 114 -9.60 1.42 -0.45
C ILE A 114 -10.43 0.85 -1.59
N GLY A 115 -11.53 1.50 -1.94
CA GLY A 115 -12.38 1.09 -3.05
C GLY A 115 -13.25 2.22 -3.58
N PRO A 116 -14.20 1.91 -4.48
CA PRO A 116 -14.96 2.93 -5.21
C PRO A 116 -15.99 3.68 -4.34
N ARG A 117 -16.36 3.12 -3.19
CA ARG A 117 -17.31 3.73 -2.25
C ARG A 117 -17.09 3.23 -0.83
N ASP A 118 -17.47 4.06 0.14
CA ASP A 118 -17.45 3.70 1.55
C ASP A 118 -18.46 2.59 1.85
N GLY A 119 -18.09 1.61 2.67
CA GLY A 119 -18.97 0.51 3.05
C GLY A 119 -18.26 -0.73 3.56
N LEU A 120 -18.87 -1.89 3.31
CA LEU A 120 -18.31 -3.22 3.59
C LEU A 120 -18.23 -4.00 2.28
N ALA A 121 -17.14 -4.71 2.04
CA ALA A 121 -17.12 -5.76 1.03
C ALA A 121 -16.44 -7.02 1.53
N LYS A 122 -16.69 -8.08 0.78
CA LYS A 122 -16.15 -9.41 1.04
C LYS A 122 -14.71 -9.47 0.58
N PHE A 123 -13.83 -9.87 1.50
CA PHE A 123 -12.41 -10.07 1.29
C PHE A 123 -12.09 -11.56 1.35
N TYR A 124 -11.33 -12.04 0.38
CA TYR A 124 -10.92 -13.42 0.23
C TYR A 124 -9.43 -13.52 0.57
N GLU A 125 -9.13 -13.99 1.78
CA GLU A 125 -7.77 -14.17 2.28
C GLU A 125 -7.22 -15.52 1.79
N LEU A 126 -6.15 -15.48 1.00
CA LEU A 126 -5.46 -16.66 0.47
C LEU A 126 -4.23 -17.02 1.31
N ALA A 127 -3.77 -18.27 1.22
CA ALA A 127 -2.61 -18.74 1.97
C ALA A 127 -1.34 -17.95 1.61
N SER A 128 -1.19 -17.59 0.34
CA SER A 128 -0.21 -16.61 -0.12
C SER A 128 -0.82 -15.23 0.00
N HIS A 129 -0.58 -14.56 1.14
CA HIS A 129 -1.26 -13.32 1.53
C HIS A 129 -1.23 -12.22 0.47
N GLN A 130 -0.14 -12.13 -0.30
CA GLN A 130 0.03 -11.17 -1.40
C GLN A 130 -1.06 -11.27 -2.46
N PHE A 131 -1.70 -12.42 -2.63
CA PHE A 131 -2.75 -12.62 -3.64
C PHE A 131 -4.16 -12.55 -3.06
N SER A 132 -4.31 -12.11 -1.81
CA SER A 132 -5.62 -11.92 -1.19
C SER A 132 -6.32 -10.73 -1.84
N THR A 133 -7.62 -10.85 -2.10
CA THR A 133 -8.33 -9.91 -2.98
C THR A 133 -9.77 -9.69 -2.56
N PHE A 134 -10.37 -8.60 -3.03
CA PHE A 134 -11.80 -8.32 -2.94
C PHE A 134 -12.59 -8.80 -4.17
N SER A 135 -11.89 -9.24 -5.22
CA SER A 135 -12.45 -9.81 -6.44
C SER A 135 -12.72 -11.30 -6.24
N LYS A 136 -13.97 -11.73 -6.42
CA LYS A 136 -14.31 -13.15 -6.29
C LYS A 136 -13.66 -13.94 -7.43
N GLU A 137 -13.69 -13.38 -8.61
CA GLU A 137 -13.17 -13.97 -9.84
C GLU A 137 -11.67 -14.23 -9.73
N ASP A 138 -10.91 -13.26 -9.21
CA ASP A 138 -9.47 -13.44 -8.98
C ASP A 138 -9.21 -14.47 -7.89
N ALA A 139 -9.97 -14.44 -6.78
CA ALA A 139 -9.85 -15.46 -5.73
C ALA A 139 -10.09 -16.87 -6.29
N ASP A 140 -11.17 -17.08 -7.06
CA ASP A 140 -11.48 -18.35 -7.69
C ASP A 140 -10.34 -18.81 -8.63
N MET A 141 -9.78 -17.88 -9.41
CA MET A 141 -8.66 -18.16 -10.32
C MET A 141 -7.40 -18.61 -9.56
N ARG A 142 -7.03 -17.92 -8.47
CA ARG A 142 -5.87 -18.29 -7.65
C ARG A 142 -6.09 -19.62 -6.91
N ILE A 143 -7.32 -19.88 -6.46
CA ILE A 143 -7.71 -21.16 -5.86
C ILE A 143 -7.57 -22.29 -6.87
N ALA A 144 -8.07 -22.10 -8.10
CA ALA A 144 -7.91 -23.07 -9.18
C ALA A 144 -6.42 -23.27 -9.57
N GLY A 145 -5.61 -22.21 -9.44
CA GLY A 145 -4.15 -22.24 -9.58
C GLY A 145 -3.40 -22.89 -8.40
N GLY A 146 -4.11 -23.42 -7.41
CA GLY A 146 -3.52 -24.18 -6.30
C GLY A 146 -3.18 -23.37 -5.05
N ILE A 147 -3.62 -22.11 -4.96
CA ILE A 147 -3.43 -21.27 -3.76
C ILE A 147 -4.66 -21.39 -2.85
N PRO A 148 -4.56 -22.05 -1.68
CA PRO A 148 -5.74 -22.30 -0.86
C PRO A 148 -6.37 -21.01 -0.31
N LEU A 149 -7.70 -20.97 -0.29
CA LEU A 149 -8.46 -19.99 0.49
C LEU A 149 -8.31 -20.30 1.98
N THR A 150 -7.96 -19.30 2.77
CA THR A 150 -7.81 -19.44 4.22
C THR A 150 -9.00 -18.86 4.98
N ARG A 151 -9.54 -17.73 4.52
CA ARG A 151 -10.65 -17.05 5.20
C ARG A 151 -11.45 -16.18 4.23
N ILE A 152 -12.74 -16.04 4.49
CA ILE A 152 -13.59 -14.99 3.92
C ILE A 152 -14.05 -14.09 5.05
N ALA A 153 -13.85 -12.78 4.91
CA ALA A 153 -14.25 -11.80 5.91
C ALA A 153 -14.92 -10.58 5.25
N TYR A 154 -15.81 -9.90 5.97
CA TYR A 154 -16.25 -8.57 5.55
C TYR A 154 -15.30 -7.54 6.13
N LYS A 155 -14.72 -6.71 5.27
CA LYS A 155 -13.80 -5.65 5.64
C LYS A 155 -14.41 -4.28 5.32
N PRO A 156 -14.15 -3.27 6.17
CA PRO A 156 -14.49 -1.91 5.82
C PRO A 156 -13.71 -1.48 4.60
N ILE A 157 -14.35 -0.66 3.78
CA ILE A 157 -13.78 -0.02 2.61
C ILE A 157 -14.12 1.45 2.68
N PHE A 158 -13.16 2.28 2.28
CA PHE A 158 -13.35 3.72 2.13
C PHE A 158 -12.80 4.18 0.78
N THR A 159 -13.28 5.29 0.27
CA THR A 159 -12.62 5.95 -0.86
C THR A 159 -11.27 6.52 -0.42
N LEU A 160 -10.36 6.68 -1.39
CA LEU A 160 -9.07 7.30 -1.14
C LEU A 160 -9.25 8.72 -0.58
N ARG A 161 -10.21 9.48 -1.16
CA ARG A 161 -10.63 10.80 -0.67
C ARG A 161 -11.04 10.78 0.81
N THR A 162 -11.88 9.84 1.23
CA THR A 162 -12.31 9.73 2.64
C THR A 162 -11.11 9.54 3.56
N ILE A 163 -10.23 8.59 3.24
CA ILE A 163 -9.05 8.29 4.07
C ILE A 163 -8.11 9.48 4.15
N LEU A 164 -7.82 10.12 3.01
CA LEU A 164 -6.96 11.29 2.96
C LEU A 164 -7.54 12.46 3.75
N SER A 165 -8.86 12.65 3.73
CA SER A 165 -9.54 13.71 4.47
C SER A 165 -9.60 13.50 5.99
N GLU A 166 -9.71 12.25 6.46
CA GLU A 166 -9.86 11.96 7.90
C GLU A 166 -8.53 11.65 8.60
N CYS A 167 -7.57 11.05 7.89
CA CYS A 167 -6.37 10.49 8.53
C CYS A 167 -5.18 11.43 8.48
N ILE A 168 -5.15 12.38 7.53
CA ILE A 168 -3.99 13.26 7.35
C ILE A 168 -4.20 14.56 8.15
N PRO A 169 -3.22 15.00 8.96
CA PRO A 169 -3.33 16.27 9.69
C PRO A 169 -3.41 17.46 8.72
N GLU A 170 -4.25 18.45 9.03
CA GLU A 170 -4.33 19.72 8.28
C GLU A 170 -3.03 20.53 8.37
N ASN A 171 -2.19 20.25 9.37
CA ASN A 171 -0.87 20.83 9.55
C ASN A 171 0.15 20.12 8.65
N ARG A 172 0.20 20.65 7.42
CA ARG A 172 1.08 20.40 6.27
C ARG A 172 2.43 19.73 6.54
N GLU A 173 2.43 18.40 6.53
CA GLU A 173 3.53 17.65 5.93
C GLU A 173 3.28 17.51 4.41
N GLN A 174 4.32 17.39 3.60
CA GLN A 174 4.18 17.18 2.17
C GLN A 174 3.62 15.79 1.90
N PHE A 175 2.54 15.68 1.12
CA PHE A 175 2.13 14.39 0.59
C PHE A 175 3.20 13.92 -0.41
N ALA A 176 4.10 13.05 0.03
CA ALA A 176 5.28 12.69 -0.75
C ALA A 176 4.97 11.56 -1.73
N LEU A 177 4.24 10.55 -1.27
CA LEU A 177 4.00 9.33 -2.04
C LEU A 177 2.62 8.75 -1.80
N LEU A 178 1.96 8.37 -2.88
CA LEU A 178 0.87 7.39 -2.88
C LEU A 178 1.39 6.09 -3.54
N SER A 179 1.36 4.97 -2.85
CA SER A 179 1.62 3.64 -3.40
C SER A 179 0.32 2.87 -3.45
N VAL A 180 -0.05 2.34 -4.61
CA VAL A 180 -1.28 1.57 -4.82
C VAL A 180 -0.92 0.24 -5.45
N ASP A 181 -1.16 -0.83 -4.69
CA ASP A 181 -1.02 -2.21 -5.10
C ASP A 181 -2.15 -3.00 -4.43
N ALA A 182 -3.33 -2.96 -5.04
CA ALA A 182 -4.56 -3.51 -4.46
C ALA A 182 -5.07 -4.75 -5.21
N GLU A 183 -4.18 -5.44 -5.94
CA GLU A 183 -4.44 -6.69 -6.66
C GLU A 183 -5.78 -6.64 -7.45
N GLY A 184 -5.94 -5.59 -8.28
CA GLY A 184 -7.03 -5.47 -9.26
C GLY A 184 -8.01 -4.32 -9.03
N TRP A 185 -7.90 -3.56 -7.94
CA TRP A 185 -8.75 -2.38 -7.67
C TRP A 185 -8.07 -1.03 -7.91
N ASP A 186 -6.85 -1.06 -8.44
CA ASP A 186 -5.92 0.07 -8.54
C ASP A 186 -6.54 1.24 -9.31
N GLU A 187 -7.15 0.98 -10.46
CA GLU A 187 -7.83 2.01 -11.27
C GLU A 187 -8.99 2.67 -10.51
N GLU A 188 -9.82 1.88 -9.83
CA GLU A 188 -10.97 2.37 -9.06
C GLU A 188 -10.54 3.17 -7.83
N ILE A 189 -9.43 2.76 -7.20
CA ILE A 189 -8.81 3.50 -6.10
C ILE A 189 -8.38 4.88 -6.57
N LEU A 190 -7.71 4.98 -7.73
CA LEU A 190 -7.29 6.26 -8.29
C LEU A 190 -8.49 7.16 -8.66
N LYS A 191 -9.56 6.59 -9.24
CA LYS A 191 -10.81 7.33 -9.52
C LYS A 191 -11.49 7.88 -8.28
N SER A 192 -11.30 7.22 -7.13
CA SER A 192 -11.93 7.62 -5.86
C SER A 192 -11.25 8.83 -5.18
N ASN A 193 -10.12 9.32 -5.70
CA ASN A 193 -9.38 10.45 -5.13
C ASN A 193 -9.97 11.82 -5.49
N ASP A 194 -9.54 12.86 -4.77
CA ASP A 194 -9.63 14.25 -5.21
C ASP A 194 -8.25 14.70 -5.70
N TRP A 195 -8.02 14.66 -7.02
CA TRP A 195 -6.73 15.02 -7.58
C TRP A 195 -6.47 16.52 -7.58
N ASP A 196 -7.44 17.39 -7.34
CA ASP A 196 -7.17 18.83 -7.20
C ASP A 196 -6.77 19.18 -5.77
N ARG A 197 -7.25 18.41 -4.79
CA ARG A 197 -6.95 18.62 -3.37
C ARG A 197 -5.78 17.79 -2.85
N PHE A 198 -5.79 16.48 -3.09
CA PHE A 198 -4.81 15.54 -2.52
C PHE A 198 -3.82 15.05 -3.57
N ARG A 199 -2.73 15.79 -3.68
CA ARG A 199 -1.71 15.61 -4.72
C ARG A 199 -0.38 15.14 -4.13
N PRO A 200 -0.08 13.83 -4.15
CA PRO A 200 1.24 13.35 -3.78
C PRO A 200 2.30 13.80 -4.81
N VAL A 201 3.55 13.96 -4.39
CA VAL A 201 4.67 14.25 -5.32
C VAL A 201 4.82 13.11 -6.31
N LEU A 202 4.82 11.87 -5.81
CA LEU A 202 4.88 10.65 -6.61
C LEU A 202 3.68 9.75 -6.36
N THR A 203 3.23 9.06 -7.40
CA THR A 203 2.27 7.96 -7.31
C THR A 203 2.89 6.71 -7.94
N VAL A 204 2.88 5.59 -7.22
CA VAL A 204 3.23 4.26 -7.74
C VAL A 204 1.95 3.46 -7.87
N VAL A 205 1.73 2.84 -9.03
CA VAL A 205 0.52 2.06 -9.29
C VAL A 205 0.90 0.77 -10.01
N GLU A 206 0.38 -0.35 -9.51
CA GLU A 206 0.49 -1.64 -10.19
C GLU A 206 -0.42 -1.70 -11.43
N ALA A 207 0.12 -2.24 -12.53
CA ALA A 207 -0.61 -2.50 -13.76
C ALA A 207 -0.27 -3.90 -14.31
N ASN A 208 -1.09 -4.89 -13.96
CA ASN A 208 -0.86 -6.30 -14.34
C ASN A 208 -1.08 -6.62 -15.83
N THR A 209 -1.68 -5.71 -16.60
CA THR A 209 -1.90 -5.88 -18.05
C THR A 209 -1.66 -4.57 -18.79
N SER A 210 -1.33 -4.67 -20.09
CA SER A 210 -1.12 -3.50 -20.94
C SER A 210 -2.37 -2.61 -21.06
N ASP A 211 -3.56 -3.20 -21.06
CA ASP A 211 -4.82 -2.45 -21.11
C ASP A 211 -5.06 -1.66 -19.82
N VAL A 212 -4.75 -2.26 -18.66
CA VAL A 212 -4.82 -1.58 -17.35
C VAL A 212 -3.78 -0.46 -17.30
N ASP A 213 -2.56 -0.71 -17.74
CA ASP A 213 -1.46 0.27 -17.76
C ASP A 213 -1.82 1.51 -18.58
N GLN A 214 -2.41 1.34 -19.77
CA GLN A 214 -2.88 2.45 -20.61
C GLN A 214 -3.99 3.27 -19.95
N ARG A 215 -4.94 2.62 -19.26
CA ARG A 215 -6.02 3.33 -18.55
C ARG A 215 -5.47 4.10 -17.35
N ILE A 216 -4.53 3.53 -16.60
CA ILE A 216 -3.84 4.23 -15.51
C ILE A 216 -3.05 5.42 -16.06
N GLU A 217 -2.29 5.25 -17.15
CA GLU A 217 -1.55 6.34 -17.80
C GLU A 217 -2.50 7.51 -18.18
N SER A 218 -3.63 7.20 -18.82
CA SER A 218 -4.62 8.19 -19.21
C SER A 218 -5.23 8.91 -18.01
N LEU A 219 -5.57 8.18 -16.96
CA LEU A 219 -6.16 8.73 -15.74
C LEU A 219 -5.16 9.63 -15.00
N MET A 220 -3.92 9.18 -14.82
CA MET A 220 -2.87 9.97 -14.18
C MET A 220 -2.51 11.20 -15.02
N GLY A 221 -2.43 11.06 -16.35
CA GLY A 221 -2.24 12.17 -17.28
C GLY A 221 -3.32 13.24 -17.14
N SER A 222 -4.59 12.82 -17.09
CA SER A 222 -5.74 13.72 -16.88
C SER A 222 -5.69 14.42 -15.51
N ALA A 223 -5.16 13.73 -14.49
CA ALA A 223 -4.91 14.30 -13.17
C ALA A 223 -3.67 15.23 -13.13
N GLY A 224 -2.95 15.44 -14.22
CA GLY A 224 -1.74 16.27 -14.28
C GLY A 224 -0.52 15.58 -13.67
N TYR A 225 -0.34 14.30 -13.98
CA TYR A 225 0.86 13.52 -13.66
C TYR A 225 1.49 12.98 -14.94
N ALA A 226 2.80 12.77 -14.93
CA ALA A 226 3.52 12.13 -16.02
C ALA A 226 4.32 10.94 -15.50
N ARG A 227 4.36 9.83 -16.26
CA ARG A 227 5.21 8.70 -15.91
C ARG A 227 6.69 9.06 -16.04
N ILE A 228 7.47 8.79 -14.99
CA ILE A 228 8.92 9.03 -14.93
C ILE A 228 9.74 7.75 -14.93
N ALA A 229 9.12 6.61 -14.58
CA ALA A 229 9.76 5.31 -14.60
C ALA A 229 8.71 4.18 -14.66
N THR A 230 9.14 3.02 -15.13
CA THR A 230 8.41 1.74 -15.02
C THR A 230 9.36 0.72 -14.39
N CYS A 231 8.90 0.05 -13.35
CA CYS A 231 9.63 -0.99 -12.62
C CYS A 231 8.79 -2.28 -12.65
N GLY A 232 9.10 -3.20 -13.56
CA GLY A 232 8.27 -4.39 -13.77
C GLY A 232 6.84 -4.01 -14.16
N VAL A 233 5.85 -4.42 -13.37
CA VAL A 233 4.43 -4.09 -13.55
C VAL A 233 4.03 -2.75 -12.92
N ASN A 234 4.95 -2.05 -12.24
CA ASN A 234 4.65 -0.81 -11.53
C ASN A 234 5.01 0.44 -12.34
N GLY A 235 4.05 1.34 -12.53
CA GLY A 235 4.25 2.67 -13.09
C GLY A 235 4.53 3.70 -11.99
N ILE A 236 5.54 4.55 -12.19
CA ILE A 236 5.87 5.65 -11.26
C ILE A 236 5.57 6.98 -11.95
N PHE A 237 4.64 7.74 -11.37
CA PHE A 237 4.11 8.99 -11.89
C PHE A 237 4.49 10.16 -11.00
N LYS A 238 4.83 11.30 -11.61
CA LYS A 238 5.21 12.53 -10.91
C LYS A 238 4.22 13.65 -11.20
N ASP A 239 3.85 14.40 -10.17
CA ASP A 239 2.99 15.58 -10.30
C ASP A 239 3.71 16.60 -11.20
N THR A 240 3.03 17.05 -12.27
CA THR A 240 3.57 18.07 -13.20
C THR A 240 3.05 19.47 -12.92
N ARG A 241 2.16 19.63 -11.93
CA ARG A 241 1.59 20.93 -11.55
C ARG A 241 2.40 21.64 -10.45
N ARG A 242 3.51 21.06 -9.98
CA ARG A 242 4.35 21.57 -8.89
C ARG A 242 5.82 21.60 -9.26
#